data_AF-A0A7V0Q4M3-F1
#
_entry.id   AF-A0A7V0Q4M3-F1
#
_cell.length_a   1.000
_cell.length_b   1.000
_cell.length_c   1.000
_cell.angle_alpha   90.00
_cell.angle_beta   90.00
_cell.angle_gamma   90.00
#
_symmetry.space_group_name_H-M   'P 1'
#
loop_
_entity.id
_entity.type
_entity.pdbx_description
1 polymer ?
#
loop_
_entity_poly.entity_id
_entity_poly.type
_entity_poly.pdbx_seq_one_letter_code
_entity_poly.pdbx_strand_id
1 'polypeptide(L)'
;MFGTDAEEAIASFAEILGPPTTDTGWVPPTNNEGDQVYGPCPGTSIRVLDWSNLTTVYTNAKTQWADEGTRHFFFYSYVLYDVDLLGLETAEGIGLGSTTEDLRAAYGDAVDIQSDEFGDYFHVSVPEPGVLWGFLSGPDGTV
;
A
#
# COMPACT_ATOMS: atom_id res chain seq x y z
N MET A 1 9.65 -3.52 -3.06
CA MET A 1 10.64 -3.72 -1.96
C MET A 1 10.89 -2.38 -1.31
N PHE A 2 10.61 -2.22 -0.01
CA PHE A 2 10.72 -0.93 0.68
C PHE A 2 12.17 -0.46 0.76
N GLY A 3 12.42 0.83 0.46
CA GLY A 3 13.75 1.42 0.43
C GLY A 3 14.51 1.28 -0.89
N THR A 4 14.06 0.43 -1.81
CA THR A 4 14.67 0.32 -3.15
C THR A 4 14.61 1.65 -3.89
N ASP A 5 15.66 1.95 -4.66
CA ASP A 5 15.67 3.09 -5.58
C ASP A 5 14.38 3.11 -6.40
N ALA A 6 13.81 4.31 -6.57
CA ALA A 6 12.50 4.44 -7.17
C ALA A 6 12.46 3.89 -8.61
N GLU A 7 13.47 4.15 -9.44
CA GLU A 7 13.43 3.70 -10.83
C GLU A 7 13.68 2.19 -10.94
N GLU A 8 14.52 1.63 -10.07
CA GLU A 8 14.72 0.17 -9.96
C GLU A 8 13.43 -0.55 -9.53
N ALA A 9 12.73 -0.02 -8.53
CA ALA A 9 11.47 -0.58 -8.06
C ALA A 9 10.38 -0.49 -9.14
N ILE A 10 10.26 0.65 -9.82
CA ILE A 10 9.31 0.84 -10.93
C ILE A 10 9.59 -0.15 -12.06
N ALA A 11 10.86 -0.34 -12.43
CA ALA A 11 11.24 -1.30 -13.45
C ALA A 11 10.84 -2.73 -13.05
N SER A 12 11.04 -3.10 -11.79
CA SER A 12 10.67 -4.41 -11.25
C SER A 12 9.15 -4.65 -11.30
N PHE A 13 8.35 -3.66 -10.91
CA PHE A 13 6.88 -3.75 -11.05
C PHE A 13 6.47 -3.85 -12.52
N ALA A 14 7.07 -3.05 -13.40
CA ALA A 14 6.72 -3.03 -14.81
C ALA A 14 7.10 -4.33 -15.54
N GLU A 15 8.16 -5.01 -15.11
CA GLU A 15 8.54 -6.32 -15.66
C GLU A 15 7.49 -7.40 -15.37
N ILE A 16 6.88 -7.34 -14.18
CA ILE A 16 5.91 -8.34 -13.71
C ILE A 16 4.49 -8.00 -14.20
N LEU A 17 4.10 -6.74 -14.08
CA LEU A 17 2.72 -6.28 -14.25
C LEU A 17 2.47 -5.59 -15.60
N GLY A 18 3.51 -5.33 -16.38
CA GLY A 18 3.45 -4.45 -17.54
C GLY A 18 3.50 -2.96 -17.16
N PRO A 19 3.35 -2.05 -18.13
CA PRO A 19 3.42 -0.61 -17.86
C PRO A 19 2.29 -0.16 -16.91
N PRO A 20 2.54 0.86 -16.05
CA PRO A 20 1.50 1.43 -15.21
C PRO A 20 0.40 2.08 -16.05
N THR A 21 -0.83 2.06 -15.56
CA THR A 21 -1.97 2.77 -16.18
C THR A 21 -1.91 4.27 -15.92
N THR A 22 -1.32 4.67 -14.79
CA THR A 22 -1.11 6.06 -14.40
C THR A 22 0.31 6.22 -13.85
N ASP A 23 0.97 7.32 -14.20
CA ASP A 23 2.24 7.73 -13.60
C ASP A 23 2.23 9.25 -13.45
N THR A 24 2.24 9.73 -12.21
CA THR A 24 2.20 11.18 -11.93
C THR A 24 3.51 11.88 -12.27
N GLY A 25 4.60 11.14 -12.49
CA GLY A 25 5.94 11.67 -12.35
C GLY A 25 6.21 12.17 -10.92
N TRP A 26 7.31 12.89 -10.74
CA TRP A 26 7.65 13.49 -9.45
C TRP A 26 6.92 14.81 -9.25
N VAL A 27 5.99 14.81 -8.29
CA VAL A 27 5.12 15.96 -7.95
C VAL A 27 5.24 16.31 -6.47
N PRO A 28 4.94 17.55 -6.06
CA PRO A 28 4.76 17.88 -4.65
C PRO A 28 3.59 17.06 -4.05
N PRO A 29 3.65 16.65 -2.77
CA PRO A 29 2.55 15.94 -2.12
C PRO A 29 1.33 16.84 -1.85
N THR A 30 1.50 18.17 -1.94
CA THR A 30 0.45 19.17 -1.72
C THR A 30 0.06 19.90 -3.01
N ASN A 31 -1.21 20.31 -3.11
CA ASN A 31 -1.64 21.25 -4.15
C ASN A 31 -1.18 22.69 -3.83
N ASN A 32 -1.53 23.63 -4.71
CA ASN A 32 -1.21 25.06 -4.52
C ASN A 32 -1.96 25.71 -3.34
N GLU A 33 -2.98 25.05 -2.80
CA GLU A 33 -3.78 25.50 -1.66
C GLU A 33 -3.25 24.93 -0.32
N GLY A 34 -2.25 24.03 -0.39
CA GLY A 34 -1.64 23.37 0.77
C GLY A 34 -2.31 22.06 1.18
N ASP A 35 -3.33 21.60 0.45
CA ASP A 35 -4.01 20.34 0.74
C ASP A 35 -3.15 19.15 0.32
N GLN A 36 -3.15 18.12 1.15
CA GLN A 36 -2.48 16.84 0.90
C GLN A 36 -3.25 16.05 -0.16
N VAL A 37 -2.78 16.07 -1.40
CA VAL A 37 -3.50 15.48 -2.56
C VAL A 37 -3.45 13.95 -2.56
N TYR A 38 -2.43 13.39 -1.91
CA TYR A 38 -2.15 11.95 -1.88
C TYR A 38 -2.17 11.41 -0.45
N GLY A 39 -2.97 12.01 0.42
CA GLY A 39 -2.93 11.74 1.86
C GLY A 39 -1.65 12.29 2.51
N PRO A 40 -1.38 11.98 3.80
CA PRO A 40 -0.25 12.51 4.57
C PRO A 40 1.09 11.89 4.13
N CYS A 41 1.41 11.96 2.84
CA CYS A 41 2.65 11.48 2.28
C CYS A 41 3.81 12.40 2.71
N PRO A 42 4.85 11.86 3.36
CA PRO A 42 5.98 12.67 3.79
C PRO A 42 6.84 13.10 2.61
N GLY A 43 7.62 14.18 2.81
CA GLY A 43 8.66 14.62 1.87
C GLY A 43 8.27 15.87 1.08
N THR A 44 9.12 16.21 0.11
CA THR A 44 8.90 17.36 -0.79
C THR A 44 8.55 16.93 -2.20
N SER A 45 8.73 15.65 -2.52
CA SER A 45 8.45 15.09 -3.82
C SER A 45 8.04 13.63 -3.68
N ILE A 46 6.92 13.29 -4.30
CA ILE A 46 6.41 11.93 -4.42
C ILE A 46 6.15 11.58 -5.87
N ARG A 47 6.06 10.28 -6.17
CA ARG A 47 5.59 9.76 -7.45
C ARG A 47 4.61 8.64 -7.15
N VAL A 48 3.46 8.64 -7.82
CA VAL A 48 2.39 7.67 -7.63
C VAL A 48 2.17 6.96 -8.96
N LEU A 49 2.22 5.64 -8.93
CA LEU A 49 1.94 4.80 -10.09
C LEU A 49 0.84 3.80 -9.77
N ASP A 50 -0.08 3.64 -10.72
CA ASP A 50 -1.20 2.70 -10.62
C ASP A 50 -1.05 1.54 -11.61
N TRP A 51 -1.38 0.34 -11.15
CA TRP A 51 -1.60 -0.88 -11.93
C TRP A 51 -2.92 -1.50 -11.49
N SER A 52 -4.02 -1.16 -12.17
CA SER A 52 -5.36 -1.63 -11.81
C SER A 52 -5.70 -1.35 -10.34
N ASN A 53 -5.69 -2.39 -9.50
CA ASN A 53 -6.03 -2.36 -8.07
C ASN A 53 -4.84 -2.00 -7.17
N LEU A 54 -3.63 -1.95 -7.72
CA LEU A 54 -2.40 -1.66 -7.00
C LEU A 54 -1.95 -0.22 -7.27
N THR A 55 -1.78 0.55 -6.20
CA THR A 55 -1.08 1.83 -6.23
C THR A 55 0.24 1.70 -5.50
N THR A 56 1.32 2.16 -6.11
CA THR A 56 2.64 2.27 -5.47
C THR A 56 3.01 3.73 -5.30
N VAL A 57 3.66 4.04 -4.19
CA VAL A 57 4.08 5.41 -3.88
C VAL A 57 5.57 5.43 -3.56
N TYR A 58 6.24 6.38 -4.19
CA TYR A 58 7.65 6.67 -4.03
C TYR A 58 7.81 8.04 -3.39
N THR A 59 8.79 8.20 -2.51
CA THR A 59 9.05 9.47 -1.82
C THR A 59 10.54 9.79 -1.80
N ASN A 60 10.87 11.06 -1.54
CA ASN A 60 12.21 11.51 -1.17
C ASN A 60 12.34 11.85 0.33
N ALA A 61 11.31 11.62 1.14
CA ALA A 61 11.37 11.86 2.57
C ALA A 61 12.37 10.94 3.26
N LYS A 62 12.82 11.32 4.45
CA LYS A 62 13.46 10.34 5.35
C LYS A 62 12.43 9.29 5.75
N THR A 63 12.78 8.02 5.58
CA THR A 63 12.04 6.87 6.13
C THR A 63 12.98 6.01 6.97
N GLN A 64 12.48 4.93 7.56
CA GLN A 64 13.34 3.94 8.20
C GLN A 64 14.20 3.15 7.20
N TRP A 65 13.88 3.22 5.90
CA TRP A 65 14.57 2.47 4.85
C TRP A 65 15.54 3.32 4.03
N ALA A 66 15.41 4.65 4.03
CA ALA A 66 16.27 5.53 3.25
C ALA A 66 16.40 6.93 3.86
N ASP A 67 17.55 7.56 3.61
CA ASP A 67 17.85 8.92 4.05
C ASP A 67 17.08 9.98 3.24
N GLU A 68 16.90 11.15 3.87
CA GLU A 68 16.27 12.31 3.23
C GLU A 68 16.94 12.67 1.90
N GLY A 69 16.13 12.95 0.88
CA GLY A 69 16.57 13.25 -0.48
C GLY A 69 16.73 12.02 -1.37
N THR A 70 16.77 10.81 -0.81
CA THR A 70 16.84 9.55 -1.57
C THR A 70 15.46 9.19 -2.10
N ARG A 71 15.30 9.06 -3.42
CA ARG A 71 14.04 8.64 -4.04
C ARG A 71 13.89 7.12 -3.94
N HIS A 72 12.86 6.66 -3.25
CA HIS A 72 12.68 5.23 -2.99
C HIS A 72 11.22 4.83 -2.88
N PHE A 73 10.94 3.54 -3.08
CA PHE A 73 9.63 2.94 -2.82
C PHE A 73 9.38 2.84 -1.32
N PHE A 74 8.26 3.35 -0.82
CA PHE A 74 7.97 3.38 0.62
C PHE A 74 6.56 2.91 1.00
N PHE A 75 5.61 2.90 0.07
CA PHE A 75 4.23 2.52 0.35
C PHE A 75 3.57 1.89 -0.86
N TYR A 76 2.65 0.96 -0.62
CA TYR A 76 1.69 0.52 -1.61
C TYR A 76 0.33 0.34 -0.95
N SER A 77 -0.72 0.48 -1.75
CA SER A 77 -2.08 0.09 -1.39
C SER A 77 -2.63 -0.84 -2.45
N TYR A 78 -3.34 -1.88 -2.02
CA TYR A 78 -4.03 -2.81 -2.89
C TYR A 78 -5.51 -2.80 -2.53
N VAL A 79 -6.35 -2.28 -3.41
CA VAL A 79 -7.75 -1.98 -3.10
C VAL A 79 -8.67 -2.57 -4.15
N LEU A 80 -9.72 -3.25 -3.71
CA LEU A 80 -10.77 -3.76 -4.60
C LEU A 80 -11.74 -2.64 -4.96
N TYR A 81 -11.74 -2.23 -6.23
CA TYR A 81 -12.75 -1.29 -6.77
C TYR A 81 -13.88 -1.99 -7.53
N ASP A 82 -13.58 -3.09 -8.24
CA ASP A 82 -14.54 -3.88 -9.02
C ASP A 82 -14.11 -5.35 -9.05
N VAL A 83 -13.16 -5.69 -9.90
CA VAL A 83 -12.57 -7.04 -10.02
C VAL A 83 -11.13 -7.01 -9.55
N ASP A 84 -10.69 -8.11 -8.91
CA ASP A 84 -9.28 -8.33 -8.66
C ASP A 84 -8.62 -8.86 -9.95
N LEU A 85 -7.82 -8.02 -10.60
CA LEU A 85 -7.07 -8.38 -11.81
C LEU A 85 -5.65 -8.89 -11.56
N LEU A 86 -5.06 -8.59 -10.40
CA LEU A 86 -3.66 -8.97 -10.13
C LEU A 86 -3.54 -10.21 -9.25
N GLY A 87 -4.60 -10.56 -8.50
CA GLY A 87 -4.63 -11.70 -7.60
C GLY A 87 -3.48 -11.66 -6.59
N LEU A 88 -3.13 -10.46 -6.10
CA LEU A 88 -2.02 -10.33 -5.15
C LEU A 88 -2.44 -10.86 -3.79
N GLU A 89 -1.67 -11.82 -3.31
CA GLU A 89 -1.82 -12.42 -2.00
C GLU A 89 -0.52 -12.27 -1.20
N THR A 90 -0.66 -12.20 0.12
CA THR A 90 0.45 -12.40 1.04
C THR A 90 1.00 -13.82 0.94
N ALA A 91 2.18 -14.07 1.50
CA ALA A 91 2.76 -15.42 1.52
C ALA A 91 1.88 -16.45 2.24
N GLU A 92 1.03 -16.00 3.16
CA GLU A 92 0.05 -16.83 3.89
C GLU A 92 -1.31 -16.94 3.17
N GLY A 93 -1.42 -16.47 1.92
CA GLY A 93 -2.62 -16.62 1.08
C GLY A 93 -3.74 -15.61 1.35
N ILE A 94 -3.47 -14.54 2.12
CA ILE A 94 -4.44 -13.46 2.33
C ILE A 94 -4.36 -12.44 1.19
N GLY A 95 -5.48 -12.19 0.52
CA GLY A 95 -5.65 -11.20 -0.55
C GLY A 95 -7.02 -10.51 -0.48
N LEU A 96 -7.38 -9.77 -1.52
CA LEU A 96 -8.72 -9.16 -1.61
C LEU A 96 -9.79 -10.26 -1.68
N GLY A 97 -10.86 -10.11 -0.90
CA GLY A 97 -11.92 -11.13 -0.78
C GLY A 97 -11.69 -12.16 0.33
N SER A 98 -10.53 -12.19 0.98
CA SER A 98 -10.31 -13.02 2.18
C SER A 98 -11.19 -12.55 3.33
N THR A 99 -11.66 -13.49 4.16
CA THR A 99 -12.51 -13.19 5.32
C THR A 99 -11.70 -12.91 6.59
N THR A 100 -12.34 -12.37 7.62
CA THR A 100 -11.72 -12.29 8.96
C THR A 100 -11.42 -13.67 9.55
N GLU A 101 -12.10 -14.73 9.12
CA GLU A 101 -11.77 -16.09 9.49
C GLU A 101 -10.45 -16.54 8.84
N ASP A 102 -10.27 -16.26 7.55
CA ASP A 102 -9.03 -16.55 6.84
C ASP A 102 -7.84 -15.80 7.46
N LEU A 103 -8.01 -14.50 7.76
CA LEU A 103 -7.00 -13.69 8.46
C LEU A 103 -6.57 -14.33 9.78
N ARG A 104 -7.52 -14.72 10.63
CA ARG A 104 -7.24 -15.37 11.92
C ARG A 104 -6.61 -16.74 11.73
N ALA A 105 -6.98 -17.49 10.70
CA ALA A 105 -6.37 -18.77 10.38
C ALA A 105 -4.90 -18.62 9.93
N ALA A 106 -4.60 -17.59 9.14
CA ALA A 106 -3.26 -17.31 8.62
C ALA A 106 -2.30 -16.74 9.69
N TYR A 107 -2.77 -15.77 10.48
CA TYR A 107 -1.90 -14.98 11.35
C TYR A 107 -2.19 -15.12 12.86
N GLY A 108 -3.26 -15.83 13.23
CA GLY A 108 -3.59 -16.14 14.63
C GLY A 108 -3.72 -14.89 15.51
N ASP A 109 -3.07 -14.94 16.68
CA ASP A 109 -3.10 -13.86 17.69
C ASP A 109 -2.39 -12.57 17.22
N ALA A 110 -1.72 -12.57 16.07
CA ALA A 110 -1.15 -11.37 15.48
C ALA A 110 -2.19 -10.48 14.81
N VAL A 111 -3.41 -10.97 14.58
CA VAL A 111 -4.51 -10.20 13.98
C VAL A 111 -5.26 -9.45 15.07
N ASP A 112 -5.33 -8.14 14.90
CA ASP A 112 -6.19 -7.26 15.65
C ASP A 112 -7.26 -6.67 14.72
N ILE A 113 -8.53 -6.76 15.12
CA ILE A 113 -9.66 -6.22 14.35
C ILE A 113 -10.32 -5.15 15.20
N GLN A 114 -10.43 -3.95 14.63
CA GLN A 114 -10.92 -2.76 15.30
C GLN A 114 -12.00 -2.09 14.45
N SER A 115 -12.79 -1.24 15.11
CA SER A 115 -13.83 -0.45 14.47
C SER A 115 -13.70 1.00 14.93
N ASP A 116 -13.75 1.94 13.98
CA ASP A 116 -13.83 3.37 14.27
C ASP A 116 -14.91 4.07 13.43
N GLU A 117 -14.89 5.40 13.38
CA GLU A 117 -15.87 6.19 12.63
C GLU A 117 -15.75 6.05 11.10
N PHE A 118 -14.65 5.47 10.60
CA PHE A 118 -14.38 5.22 9.18
C PHE A 118 -14.67 3.78 8.76
N GLY A 119 -14.88 2.87 9.72
CA GLY A 119 -15.33 1.50 9.47
C GLY A 119 -14.56 0.46 10.26
N ASP A 120 -14.74 -0.80 9.86
CA ASP A 120 -13.99 -1.92 10.41
C ASP A 120 -12.66 -2.07 9.67
N TYR A 121 -11.59 -2.35 10.39
CA TYR A 121 -10.26 -2.55 9.82
C TYR A 121 -9.50 -3.61 10.61
N PHE A 122 -8.50 -4.19 9.97
CA PHE A 122 -7.58 -5.14 10.59
C PHE A 122 -6.16 -4.59 10.60
N HIS A 123 -5.38 -5.03 11.59
CA HIS A 123 -3.95 -4.87 11.66
C HIS A 123 -3.32 -6.22 11.98
N VAL A 124 -2.29 -6.60 11.24
CA VAL A 124 -1.48 -7.79 11.52
C VAL A 124 -0.13 -7.32 12.06
N SER A 125 0.18 -7.74 13.29
CA SER A 125 1.51 -7.54 13.88
C SER A 125 2.55 -8.34 13.12
N VAL A 126 3.28 -7.66 12.22
CA VAL A 126 4.44 -8.20 11.52
C VAL A 126 5.72 -7.61 12.11
N PRO A 127 6.89 -8.25 11.95
CA PRO A 127 8.15 -7.68 12.42
C PRO A 127 8.38 -6.28 11.83
N GLU A 128 8.80 -5.34 12.68
CA GLU A 128 9.27 -4.03 12.21
C GLU A 128 10.36 -4.24 11.16
N PRO A 129 10.37 -3.45 10.07
CA PRO A 129 9.62 -2.21 9.84
C PRO A 129 8.23 -2.38 9.18
N GLY A 130 7.76 -3.61 8.97
CA GLY A 130 6.56 -3.90 8.20
C GLY A 130 5.28 -3.49 8.92
N VAL A 131 4.24 -3.19 8.15
CA VAL A 131 2.86 -3.06 8.61
C VAL A 131 1.97 -3.74 7.58
N LEU A 132 1.05 -4.59 8.02
CA LEU A 132 -0.03 -5.12 7.19
C LEU A 132 -1.34 -4.73 7.85
N TRP A 133 -2.13 -3.90 7.18
CA TRP A 133 -3.42 -3.45 7.64
C TRP A 133 -4.33 -3.20 6.44
N GLY A 134 -5.63 -3.18 6.67
CA GLY A 134 -6.60 -2.90 5.63
C GLY A 134 -8.00 -2.72 6.19
N PHE A 135 -8.89 -2.20 5.36
CA PHE A 135 -10.30 -2.09 5.71
C PHE A 135 -11.01 -3.42 5.50
N LEU A 136 -12.07 -3.63 6.27
CA LEU A 136 -12.97 -4.74 6.13
C LEU A 136 -14.30 -4.24 5.54
N SER A 137 -14.95 -5.11 4.77
CA SER A 137 -16.22 -4.84 4.13
C SER A 137 -17.21 -6.00 4.31
N GLY A 138 -18.50 -5.76 4.12
CA GLY A 138 -19.52 -6.81 4.20
C GLY A 138 -19.79 -7.34 5.62
N PRO A 139 -20.77 -8.24 5.76
CA PRO A 139 -21.25 -8.71 7.07
C PRO A 139 -20.26 -9.64 7.80
N ASP A 140 -19.38 -10.31 7.06
CA ASP A 140 -18.43 -11.28 7.60
C ASP A 140 -17.02 -10.68 7.83
N GLY A 141 -16.84 -9.40 7.46
CA GLY A 141 -15.55 -8.72 7.41
C GLY A 141 -14.66 -9.33 6.33
N THR A 142 -14.64 -8.70 5.17
CA THR A 142 -13.86 -9.12 4.00
C THR A 142 -12.83 -8.07 3.67
N VAL A 143 -11.57 -8.49 3.48
CA VAL A 143 -10.43 -7.67 3.03
C VAL A 143 -10.69 -7.08 1.65
#